data_AF-A0A1R2D488-F1
#
_entry.id   AF-A0A1R2D488-F1
#
_cell.length_a   1.000
_cell.length_b   1.000
_cell.length_c   1.000
_cell.angle_alpha   90.00
_cell.angle_beta   90.00
_cell.angle_gamma   90.00
#
_symmetry.space_group_name_H-M   'P 1'
#
loop_
_entity.id
_entity.type
_entity.pdbx_description
1 polymer ?
#
loop_
_entity_poly.entity_id
_entity_poly.type
_entity_poly.pdbx_seq_one_letter_code
_entity_poly.pdbx_strand_id
1 'polypeptide(L)'
;MENSDLKLSSSQVIMLKKAISEFFSKHNTNKLKQIFYFFDRDGNGYLDSVELKTVMKQIANEKVTEDDVRQMMDEADTNKNGFIEYTEFCEIMLRLRRNQD
;
A
#
# COMPACT_ATOMS: atom_id res chain seq x y z
N MET A 1 -28.35 -8.68 11.15
CA MET A 1 -27.86 -7.39 10.62
C MET A 1 -26.35 -7.49 10.59
N GLU A 2 -25.83 -8.16 9.58
CA GLU A 2 -24.39 -8.24 9.31
C GLU A 2 -24.08 -7.06 8.41
N ASN A 3 -23.35 -6.07 8.94
CA ASN A 3 -22.86 -4.98 8.13
C ASN A 3 -21.86 -5.55 7.13
N SER A 4 -22.31 -5.63 5.89
CA SER A 4 -21.55 -5.61 4.64
C SER A 4 -20.04 -5.60 4.83
N ASP A 5 -19.45 -6.79 4.80
CA ASP A 5 -18.04 -6.96 4.50
C ASP A 5 -17.70 -6.10 3.29
N LEU A 6 -16.90 -5.05 3.49
CA LEU A 6 -16.04 -4.53 2.42
C LEU A 6 -15.06 -5.65 2.08
N LYS A 7 -15.51 -6.66 1.34
CA LYS A 7 -14.63 -7.58 0.63
C LYS A 7 -14.02 -6.76 -0.47
N LEU A 8 -12.75 -6.40 -0.29
CA LEU A 8 -11.99 -5.78 -1.36
C LEU A 8 -12.19 -6.59 -2.64
N SER A 9 -12.53 -5.91 -3.73
CA SER A 9 -12.70 -6.57 -5.02
C SER A 9 -11.39 -7.31 -5.33
N SER A 10 -11.50 -8.55 -5.79
CA SER A 10 -10.34 -9.38 -6.13
C SER A 10 -9.38 -8.64 -7.07
N SER A 11 -9.89 -7.77 -7.93
CA SER A 11 -9.09 -6.94 -8.85
C SER A 11 -8.21 -5.91 -8.14
N GLN A 12 -8.68 -5.29 -7.06
CA GLN A 12 -7.97 -4.21 -6.34
C GLN A 12 -6.85 -4.79 -5.45
N VAL A 13 -7.12 -5.90 -4.75
CA VAL A 13 -6.10 -6.64 -3.99
C VAL A 13 -5.03 -7.23 -4.91
N ILE A 14 -5.43 -7.73 -6.09
CA ILE A 14 -4.48 -8.24 -7.09
C ILE A 14 -3.61 -7.10 -7.63
N MET A 15 -4.19 -5.93 -7.92
CA MET A 15 -3.43 -4.76 -8.37
C MET A 15 -2.43 -4.30 -7.31
N LEU A 16 -2.85 -4.21 -6.04
CA LEU A 16 -1.97 -3.86 -4.94
C LEU A 16 -0.83 -4.85 -4.80
N LYS A 17 -1.14 -6.16 -4.73
CA LYS A 17 -0.16 -7.23 -4.66
C LYS A 17 0.80 -7.22 -5.84
N LYS A 18 0.31 -6.94 -7.04
CA LYS A 18 1.11 -6.89 -8.27
C LYS A 18 2.03 -5.67 -8.31
N ALA A 19 1.52 -4.47 -8.02
CA ALA A 19 2.31 -3.24 -7.98
C ALA A 19 3.42 -3.34 -6.93
N ILE A 20 3.08 -3.82 -5.74
CA ILE A 20 4.02 -4.14 -4.66
C ILE A 20 5.01 -5.20 -5.14
N SER A 21 4.56 -6.37 -5.61
CA SER A 21 5.45 -7.47 -6.01
C SER A 21 6.37 -7.12 -7.20
N GLU A 22 5.92 -6.33 -8.18
CA GLU A 22 6.75 -5.83 -9.28
C GLU A 22 7.77 -4.81 -8.79
N PHE A 23 7.39 -4.00 -7.81
CA PHE A 23 8.31 -3.06 -7.18
C PHE A 23 9.35 -3.82 -6.33
N PHE A 24 8.97 -4.87 -5.59
CA PHE A 24 9.88 -5.73 -4.83
C PHE A 24 10.76 -6.63 -5.70
N SER A 25 10.27 -7.11 -6.85
CA SER A 25 11.12 -7.89 -7.77
C SER A 25 12.23 -7.03 -8.37
N LYS A 26 11.99 -5.73 -8.52
CA LYS A 26 12.98 -4.73 -8.94
C LYS A 26 13.85 -4.20 -7.79
N HIS A 27 13.43 -4.36 -6.54
CA HIS A 27 14.08 -3.77 -5.36
C HIS A 27 14.21 -4.75 -4.19
N ASN A 28 15.46 -5.08 -3.80
CA ASN A 28 15.77 -5.94 -2.64
C ASN A 28 14.95 -5.55 -1.39
N THR A 29 14.32 -6.53 -0.73
CA THR A 29 13.50 -6.37 0.49
C THR A 29 14.23 -5.67 1.65
N ASN A 30 15.56 -5.67 1.66
CA ASN A 30 16.38 -4.89 2.59
C ASN A 30 16.26 -3.36 2.38
N LYS A 31 15.54 -2.92 1.34
CA LYS A 31 15.33 -1.52 1.00
C LYS A 31 13.97 -0.98 1.43
N LEU A 32 13.15 -1.71 2.21
CA LEU A 32 11.83 -1.24 2.68
C LEU A 32 11.85 0.21 3.20
N LYS A 33 12.91 0.60 3.92
CA LYS A 33 13.10 1.98 4.38
C LYS A 33 13.34 2.99 3.24
N GLN A 34 14.12 2.63 2.23
CA GLN A 34 14.32 3.47 1.03
C GLN A 34 13.05 3.56 0.20
N ILE A 35 12.28 2.46 0.17
CA ILE A 35 10.98 2.43 -0.47
C ILE A 35 10.04 3.39 0.26
N PHE A 36 9.92 3.28 1.58
CA PHE A 36 9.09 4.20 2.36
C PHE A 36 9.45 5.66 2.11
N TYR A 37 10.74 6.02 2.14
CA TYR A 37 11.19 7.39 1.81
C TYR A 37 11.02 7.80 0.35
N PHE A 38 10.83 6.85 -0.57
CA PHE A 38 10.47 7.19 -1.95
C PHE A 38 8.99 7.57 -2.06
N PHE A 39 8.16 6.99 -1.19
CA PHE A 39 6.74 7.28 -1.10
C PHE A 39 6.47 8.55 -0.29
N ASP A 40 7.17 8.73 0.82
CA ASP A 40 7.14 9.90 1.71
C ASP A 40 7.84 11.08 1.02
N ARG A 41 7.06 11.93 0.35
CA ARG A 41 7.57 13.00 -0.53
C ARG A 41 7.98 14.21 0.28
N ASP A 42 7.28 14.48 1.37
CA ASP A 42 7.56 15.60 2.25
C ASP A 42 8.58 15.26 3.36
N GLY A 43 8.89 13.98 3.56
CA GLY A 43 9.86 13.48 4.52
C GLY A 43 9.35 13.52 5.96
N ASN A 44 8.03 13.55 6.17
CA ASN A 44 7.43 13.68 7.49
C ASN A 44 7.47 12.37 8.30
N GLY A 45 7.85 11.24 7.67
CA GLY A 45 7.96 9.92 8.30
C GLY A 45 6.68 9.09 8.26
N TYR A 46 5.66 9.54 7.54
CA TYR A 46 4.33 8.97 7.38
C TYR A 46 3.91 9.06 5.92
N LEU A 47 3.01 8.19 5.47
CA LEU A 47 2.42 8.31 4.13
C LEU A 47 0.97 8.76 4.26
N ASP A 48 0.64 9.87 3.63
CA ASP A 48 -0.75 10.26 3.47
C ASP A 48 -1.39 9.61 2.22
N SER A 49 -2.71 9.70 2.13
CA SER A 49 -3.47 9.17 0.99
C SER A 49 -3.06 9.78 -0.37
N VAL A 50 -2.60 11.03 -0.41
CA VAL A 50 -2.20 11.74 -1.62
C VAL A 50 -0.85 11.25 -2.11
N GLU A 51 0.10 11.05 -1.20
CA GLU A 51 1.42 10.49 -1.45
C GLU A 51 1.31 9.05 -1.94
N LEU A 52 0.51 8.23 -1.23
CA LEU A 52 0.24 6.86 -1.61
C LEU A 52 -0.33 6.80 -3.04
N LYS A 53 -1.36 7.58 -3.34
CA LYS A 53 -1.96 7.66 -4.67
C LYS A 53 -0.98 8.07 -5.75
N THR A 54 -0.14 9.05 -5.47
CA THR A 54 0.84 9.57 -6.43
C THR A 54 1.81 8.48 -6.82
N VAL A 55 2.35 7.75 -5.84
CA VAL A 55 3.29 6.67 -6.12
C VAL A 55 2.60 5.47 -6.76
N MET A 56 1.38 5.14 -6.33
CA MET A 56 0.60 4.10 -6.98
C MET A 56 0.38 4.39 -8.46
N LYS A 57 0.08 5.63 -8.86
CA LYS A 57 -0.04 6.00 -10.29
C LYS A 57 1.28 5.89 -11.05
N GLN A 58 2.42 6.06 -10.36
CA GLN A 58 3.74 5.91 -10.98
C GLN A 58 4.12 4.44 -11.17
N ILE A 59 3.63 3.55 -10.30
CA ILE A 59 3.96 2.11 -10.33
C ILE A 59 2.90 1.33 -11.12
N ALA A 60 1.63 1.50 -10.78
CA ALA A 60 0.52 0.93 -11.51
C ALA A 60 0.46 1.64 -12.85
N ASN A 61 0.83 0.94 -13.91
CA ASN A 61 0.75 1.40 -15.30
C ASN A 61 -0.74 1.50 -15.77
N GLU A 62 -1.65 1.78 -14.84
CA GLU A 62 -3.10 1.75 -14.92
C GLU A 62 -3.70 2.92 -14.10
N LYS A 63 -4.98 3.23 -14.33
CA LYS A 63 -5.67 4.30 -13.61
C LYS A 63 -5.98 3.88 -12.17
N VAL A 64 -5.34 4.54 -11.21
CA VAL A 64 -5.67 4.46 -9.78
C VAL A 64 -6.76 5.48 -9.46
N THR A 65 -7.88 5.00 -8.91
CA THR A 65 -9.02 5.83 -8.46
C THR A 65 -8.91 6.21 -6.98
N GLU A 66 -9.72 7.17 -6.52
CA GLU A 66 -9.76 7.54 -5.09
C GLU A 66 -10.24 6.37 -4.21
N ASP A 67 -11.19 5.59 -4.71
CA ASP A 67 -11.73 4.43 -4.00
C ASP A 67 -10.65 3.36 -3.80
N ASP A 68 -9.79 3.15 -4.80
CA ASP A 68 -8.65 2.23 -4.68
C ASP A 68 -7.70 2.69 -3.57
N VAL A 69 -7.37 3.97 -3.53
CA VAL A 69 -6.47 4.55 -2.52
C VAL A 69 -7.08 4.45 -1.14
N ARG A 70 -8.36 4.83 -1.00
CA ARG A 70 -9.07 4.77 0.27
C ARG A 70 -9.09 3.35 0.84
N GLN A 71 -9.34 2.38 -0.03
CA GLN A 71 -9.38 0.98 0.37
C GLN A 71 -8.00 0.45 0.78
N MET A 72 -6.93 0.93 0.13
CA MET A 72 -5.56 0.60 0.53
C MET A 72 -5.18 1.25 1.85
N MET A 73 -5.61 2.49 2.09
CA MET A 73 -5.47 3.11 3.40
C MET A 73 -6.21 2.27 4.45
N ASP A 74 -7.45 1.83 4.19
CA ASP A 74 -8.22 1.01 5.14
C ASP A 74 -7.55 -0.34 5.47
N GLU A 75 -6.77 -0.90 4.53
CA GLU A 75 -5.98 -2.11 4.77
C GLU A 75 -4.65 -1.85 5.47
N ALA A 76 -4.07 -0.66 5.25
CA ALA A 76 -2.72 -0.33 5.66
C ALA A 76 -2.66 0.38 7.01
N ASP A 77 -3.53 1.36 7.19
CA ASP A 77 -3.70 2.18 8.39
C ASP A 77 -4.47 1.36 9.43
N THR A 78 -3.71 0.62 10.24
CA THR A 78 -4.27 -0.32 11.22
C THR A 78 -4.79 0.41 12.44
N ASN A 79 -4.15 1.54 12.78
CA ASN A 79 -4.53 2.38 13.92
C ASN A 79 -5.63 3.42 13.57
N LYS A 80 -5.97 3.58 12.28
CA LYS A 80 -6.98 4.50 11.73
C LYS A 80 -6.67 5.98 11.98
N ASN A 81 -5.39 6.35 11.98
CA ASN A 81 -4.96 7.74 12.17
C ASN A 81 -5.00 8.58 10.89
N GLY A 82 -5.28 7.96 9.73
CA GLY A 82 -5.32 8.59 8.41
C GLY A 82 -3.98 8.61 7.68
N PHE A 83 -2.95 7.98 8.26
CA PHE A 83 -1.59 7.93 7.76
C PHE A 83 -1.06 6.50 7.85
N ILE A 84 -0.14 6.13 6.95
CA ILE A 84 0.55 4.85 7.05
C ILE A 84 1.92 5.11 7.68
N GLU A 85 2.13 4.60 8.88
CA GLU A 85 3.42 4.67 9.55
C GLU A 85 4.41 3.67 8.95
N TYR A 86 5.71 3.91 9.11
CA TYR A 86 6.74 2.97 8.63
C TYR A 86 6.55 1.54 9.18
N THR A 87 6.11 1.43 10.43
CA THR A 87 5.80 0.17 11.11
C THR A 87 4.65 -0.57 10.43
N GLU A 88 3.54 0.14 10.20
CA GLU A 88 2.36 -0.39 9.50
C GLU A 88 2.70 -0.80 8.07
N PHE A 89 3.45 0.04 7.36
CA PHE A 89 4.00 -0.27 6.05
C PHE A 89 4.79 -1.58 6.08
N CYS A 90 5.72 -1.75 7.02
CA CYS A 90 6.50 -2.99 7.14
C CYS A 90 5.61 -4.21 7.43
N GLU A 91 4.60 -4.08 8.29
CA GLU A 91 3.70 -5.18 8.64
C GLU A 91 2.90 -5.68 7.44
N ILE A 92 2.34 -4.75 6.65
CA ILE A 92 1.63 -5.08 5.41
C ILE A 92 2.59 -5.80 4.45
N MET A 93 3.80 -5.26 4.28
CA MET A 93 4.79 -5.83 3.36
C MET A 93 5.23 -7.24 3.76
N LEU A 94 5.40 -7.48 5.06
CA LEU A 94 5.69 -8.81 5.60
C LEU A 94 4.51 -9.78 5.41
N ARG A 95 3.27 -9.29 5.60
CA ARG A 95 2.05 -10.07 5.42
C ARG A 95 1.82 -10.47 3.97
N LEU A 96 2.06 -9.56 3.03
CA LEU A 96 1.94 -9.80 1.60
C LEU A 96 2.99 -10.81 1.10
N ARG A 97 4.21 -10.77 1.64
CA ARG A 97 5.26 -11.76 1.34
C ARG A 97 4.89 -13.17 1.81
N ARG A 98 4.22 -13.31 2.96
CA ARG A 98 3.86 -14.61 3.56
C ARG A 98 2.72 -15.36 2.84
N ASN A 99 1.93 -14.68 2.02
CA ASN A 99 0.80 -15.28 1.31
C ASN A 99 1.16 -15.79 -0.11
N GLN A 100 2.45 -16.03 -0.39
CA GLN A 100 2.91 -16.63 -1.66
C GLN A 100 3.40 -18.09 -1.52
N ASP A 101 3.25 -18.70 -0.34
CA ASP A 101 3.50 -20.14 -0.12
C ASP A 101 2.20 -20.95 -0.10
#